data_AF-A0A849EV25-F1
#
_entry.id   AF-A0A849EV25-F1
#
_cell.length_a   1.000
_cell.length_b   1.000
_cell.length_c   1.000
_cell.angle_alpha   90.00
_cell.angle_beta   90.00
_cell.angle_gamma   90.00
#
_symmetry.space_group_name_H-M   'P 1'
#
loop_
_entity.id
_entity.type
_entity.pdbx_description
1 polymer ?
#
loop_
_entity_poly.entity_id
_entity_poly.type
_entity_poly.pdbx_seq_one_letter_code
_entity_poly.pdbx_strand_id
1 'polypeptide(L)'
;MGSEALAIICGIAAAASYGTGDFCGGFATKRIRVYNVLVISQLFGLALLAGLAVVLEEPIPSGNNLVFGGLAGLSGTIGLAALYIGLARGRMGIVAPVSAVVGAVLPIIIGILMEGVPTTGQLLGLLLGVCAIWCLAGGGGAASVHPRELGLPILAGVGFGFFFIFIDQVSETAIFWPLATARVVSITMILALIVARRQKVQVPWNRQMIIIVLAGTFDAAGNILFALASRLGRLDISTTLTSLYPAGTVFLAWLILRERLAPRQWFGVAVALVALVLIVP
;
A
#
# COMPACT_ATOMS: atom_id res chain seq x y z
N MET A 1 7.36 -10.33 -27.61
CA MET A 1 6.27 -9.70 -26.83
C MET A 1 6.50 -8.20 -26.89
N GLY A 2 5.50 -7.39 -27.23
CA GLY A 2 5.65 -5.93 -27.26
C GLY A 2 5.95 -5.38 -25.86
N SER A 3 6.67 -4.26 -25.78
CA SER A 3 6.97 -3.55 -24.52
C SER A 3 5.70 -3.27 -23.71
N GLU A 4 4.59 -2.96 -24.37
CA GLU A 4 3.27 -2.77 -23.75
C GLU A 4 2.74 -4.02 -23.04
N ALA A 5 2.87 -5.20 -23.65
CA ALA A 5 2.42 -6.44 -23.03
C ALA A 5 3.23 -6.77 -21.77
N LEU A 6 4.54 -6.47 -21.78
CA LEU A 6 5.39 -6.63 -20.61
C LEU A 6 5.02 -5.62 -19.51
N ALA A 7 4.70 -4.38 -19.86
CA ALA A 7 4.24 -3.38 -18.89
C ALA A 7 2.93 -3.80 -18.21
N ILE A 8 1.96 -4.34 -18.98
CA ILE A 8 0.70 -4.86 -18.43
C ILE A 8 0.96 -6.02 -17.46
N ILE A 9 1.81 -6.98 -17.86
CA ILE A 9 2.19 -8.11 -17.00
C ILE A 9 2.84 -7.61 -15.71
N CYS A 10 3.75 -6.64 -15.80
CA CYS A 10 4.41 -6.05 -14.64
C CYS A 10 3.44 -5.30 -13.72
N GLY A 11 2.50 -4.53 -14.27
CA GLY A 11 1.48 -3.81 -13.48
C GLY A 11 0.53 -4.76 -12.74
N ILE A 12 0.07 -5.82 -13.40
CA ILE A 12 -0.77 -6.85 -12.75
C ILE A 12 0.04 -7.61 -11.69
N ALA A 13 1.30 -7.93 -11.98
CA ALA A 13 2.19 -8.59 -11.02
C ALA A 13 2.50 -7.69 -9.83
N ALA A 14 2.61 -6.37 -10.03
CA ALA A 14 2.77 -5.38 -8.96
C ALA A 14 1.53 -5.34 -8.06
N ALA A 15 0.33 -5.25 -8.63
CA ALA A 15 -0.92 -5.34 -7.87
C ALA A 15 -1.03 -6.63 -7.06
N ALA A 16 -0.72 -7.77 -7.68
CA ALA A 16 -0.74 -9.06 -7.00
C ALA A 16 0.30 -9.12 -5.86
N SER A 17 1.48 -8.55 -6.08
CA SER A 17 2.56 -8.51 -5.08
C SER A 17 2.18 -7.62 -3.90
N TYR A 18 1.76 -6.38 -4.12
CA TYR A 18 1.28 -5.51 -3.04
C TYR A 18 0.11 -6.14 -2.27
N GLY A 19 -0.88 -6.67 -2.98
CA GLY A 19 -2.04 -7.30 -2.36
C GLY A 19 -1.66 -8.51 -1.49
N THR A 20 -0.69 -9.31 -1.94
CA THR A 20 -0.14 -10.44 -1.19
C THR A 20 0.68 -9.98 0.01
N GLY A 21 1.50 -8.94 -0.16
CA GLY A 21 2.30 -8.34 0.92
C GLY A 21 1.42 -7.84 2.06
N ASP A 22 0.37 -7.08 1.72
CA ASP A 22 -0.62 -6.57 2.67
C ASP A 22 -1.36 -7.69 3.39
N PHE A 23 -1.79 -8.73 2.66
CA PHE A 23 -2.42 -9.90 3.25
C PHE A 23 -1.47 -10.61 4.23
N CYS A 24 -0.23 -10.89 3.83
CA CYS A 24 0.76 -11.56 4.68
C CYS A 24 1.07 -10.73 5.94
N GLY A 25 1.28 -9.42 5.79
CA GLY A 25 1.54 -8.51 6.91
C GLY A 25 0.35 -8.47 7.88
N GLY A 26 -0.85 -8.23 7.36
CA GLY A 26 -2.08 -8.27 8.14
C GLY A 26 -2.32 -9.63 8.82
N PHE A 27 -2.05 -10.74 8.14
CA PHE A 27 -2.20 -12.07 8.69
C PHE A 27 -1.20 -12.34 9.82
N ALA A 28 0.07 -11.95 9.66
CA ALA A 28 1.08 -12.07 10.69
C ALA A 28 0.75 -11.24 11.94
N THR A 29 0.21 -10.03 11.75
CA THR A 29 -0.18 -9.16 12.86
C THR A 29 -1.37 -9.66 13.71
N LYS A 30 -2.10 -10.69 13.25
CA LYS A 30 -3.10 -11.39 14.08
C LYS A 30 -2.48 -12.24 15.19
N ARG A 31 -1.19 -12.61 15.06
CA ARG A 31 -0.48 -13.47 16.02
C ARG A 31 0.78 -12.82 16.62
N ILE A 32 1.36 -11.87 15.91
CA ILE A 32 2.60 -11.17 16.27
C ILE A 32 2.29 -9.68 16.46
N ARG A 33 3.02 -9.02 17.38
CA ARG A 33 2.88 -7.57 17.58
C ARG A 33 3.19 -6.81 16.29
N VAL A 34 2.34 -5.85 15.94
CA VAL A 34 2.43 -5.07 14.70
C VAL A 34 3.83 -4.47 14.48
N TYR A 35 4.41 -3.85 15.51
CA TYR A 35 5.74 -3.23 15.40
C TYR A 35 6.84 -4.24 15.03
N ASN A 36 6.76 -5.49 15.51
CA ASN A 36 7.74 -6.51 15.18
C ASN A 36 7.57 -6.98 13.73
N VAL A 37 6.32 -7.14 13.28
CA VAL A 37 6.02 -7.47 11.87
C VAL A 37 6.56 -6.37 10.95
N LEU A 38 6.31 -5.10 11.28
CA LEU A 38 6.79 -3.96 10.50
C LEU A 38 8.31 -3.88 10.46
N VAL A 39 9.03 -3.96 11.59
CA VAL A 39 10.50 -3.89 11.58
C VAL A 39 11.10 -4.99 10.72
N ILE A 40 10.64 -6.23 10.88
CA ILE A 40 11.18 -7.35 10.13
C ILE A 40 10.84 -7.20 8.65
N SER A 41 9.58 -6.92 8.27
CA SER A 41 9.22 -6.76 6.86
C SER A 41 9.99 -5.60 6.19
N GLN A 42 10.14 -4.48 6.88
CA GLN A 42 10.88 -3.32 6.40
C GLN A 42 12.39 -3.60 6.25
N LEU A 43 13.00 -4.41 7.13
CA LEU A 43 14.39 -4.83 7.00
C LEU A 43 14.63 -5.68 5.75
N PHE A 44 13.74 -6.62 5.45
CA PHE A 44 13.83 -7.42 4.21
C PHE A 44 13.60 -6.56 2.96
N GLY A 45 12.63 -5.64 3.02
CA GLY A 45 12.40 -4.69 1.94
C GLY A 45 13.61 -3.77 1.70
N LEU A 46 14.25 -3.28 2.77
CA LEU A 46 15.48 -2.49 2.70
C LEU A 46 16.61 -3.30 2.05
N ALA A 47 16.84 -4.53 2.52
CA ALA A 47 17.90 -5.38 1.99
C ALA A 47 17.73 -5.65 0.50
N LEU A 48 16.49 -5.90 0.04
CA LEU A 48 16.20 -6.11 -1.37
C LEU A 48 16.41 -4.83 -2.20
N LEU A 49 15.85 -3.70 -1.76
CA LEU A 49 15.94 -2.43 -2.49
C LEU A 49 17.37 -1.89 -2.54
N ALA A 50 18.09 -1.90 -1.41
CA ALA A 50 19.49 -1.48 -1.36
C ALA A 50 20.40 -2.42 -2.15
N GLY A 51 20.16 -3.74 -2.08
CA GLY A 51 20.88 -4.72 -2.88
C GLY A 51 20.71 -4.47 -4.38
N LEU A 52 19.48 -4.20 -4.83
CA LEU A 52 19.21 -3.87 -6.22
C LEU A 52 19.79 -2.52 -6.65
N ALA A 53 19.75 -1.50 -5.79
CA ALA A 53 20.38 -0.21 -6.07
C ALA A 53 21.88 -0.38 -6.37
N VAL A 54 22.57 -1.24 -5.60
CA VAL A 54 23.99 -1.55 -5.80
C VAL A 54 24.21 -2.40 -7.05
N VAL A 55 23.44 -3.48 -7.25
CA VAL A 55 23.60 -4.39 -8.40
C VAL A 55 23.31 -3.70 -9.73
N LEU A 56 22.35 -2.77 -9.75
CA LEU A 56 21.98 -1.99 -10.94
C LEU A 56 22.80 -0.70 -11.08
N GLU A 57 23.78 -0.48 -10.19
CA GLU A 57 24.65 0.69 -10.18
C GLU A 57 23.85 2.03 -10.25
N GLU A 58 22.70 2.09 -9.56
CA GLU A 58 21.89 3.30 -9.55
C GLU A 58 22.68 4.42 -8.84
N PRO A 59 22.89 5.59 -9.48
CA PRO A 59 23.64 6.67 -8.87
C PRO A 59 22.90 7.17 -7.63
N ILE A 60 23.67 7.53 -6.59
CA ILE A 60 23.11 8.11 -5.37
C ILE A 60 22.47 9.45 -5.76
N PRO A 61 21.16 9.64 -5.51
CA PRO A 61 20.47 10.86 -5.89
C PRO A 61 20.85 12.02 -4.97
N SER A 62 20.43 13.24 -5.33
CA SER A 62 20.71 14.44 -4.54
C SER A 62 20.16 14.33 -3.10
N GLY A 63 20.76 15.06 -2.16
CA GLY A 63 20.30 15.08 -0.77
C GLY A 63 18.84 15.48 -0.61
N ASN A 64 18.32 16.34 -1.50
CA ASN A 64 16.91 16.73 -1.50
C ASN A 64 15.99 15.53 -1.83
N ASN A 65 16.39 14.69 -2.77
CA ASN A 65 15.62 13.50 -3.15
C ASN A 65 15.62 12.46 -2.02
N LEU A 66 16.73 12.37 -1.28
CA LEU A 66 16.79 11.54 -0.06
C LEU A 66 15.86 12.08 1.04
N VAL A 67 15.71 13.39 1.18
CA VAL A 67 14.75 14.00 2.13
C VAL A 67 13.32 13.64 1.76
N PHE A 68 12.92 13.76 0.49
CA PHE A 68 11.61 13.33 0.04
C PHE A 68 11.38 11.82 0.24
N GLY A 69 12.37 10.99 -0.05
CA GLY A 69 12.33 9.56 0.28
C GLY A 69 12.14 9.31 1.79
N GLY A 70 12.81 10.08 2.64
CA GLY A 70 12.65 10.02 4.09
C GLY A 70 11.26 10.44 4.58
N LEU A 71 10.72 11.54 4.04
CA LEU A 71 9.36 12.01 4.33
C LEU A 71 8.31 10.99 3.88
N ALA A 72 8.51 10.38 2.71
CA ALA A 72 7.71 9.25 2.26
C ALA A 72 7.80 8.10 3.28
N GLY A 73 8.99 7.70 3.69
CA GLY A 73 9.18 6.66 4.72
C GLY A 73 8.40 6.93 6.01
N LEU A 74 8.39 8.18 6.47
CA LEU A 74 7.66 8.60 7.66
C LEU A 74 6.13 8.42 7.49
N SER A 75 5.55 9.03 6.45
CA SER A 75 4.11 8.95 6.19
C SER A 75 3.66 7.54 5.83
N GLY A 76 4.43 6.85 5.01
CA GLY A 76 4.20 5.48 4.59
C GLY A 76 4.22 4.49 5.76
N THR A 77 5.09 4.70 6.75
CA THR A 77 5.10 3.84 7.94
C THR A 77 3.92 4.08 8.86
N ILE A 78 3.49 5.34 9.02
CA ILE A 78 2.25 5.65 9.73
C ILE A 78 1.07 4.96 9.02
N GLY A 79 1.04 5.06 7.69
CA GLY A 79 0.04 4.43 6.85
C GLY A 79 0.01 2.91 6.99
N LEU A 80 1.17 2.27 6.82
CA LEU A 80 1.34 0.82 6.90
C LEU A 80 1.05 0.28 8.31
N ALA A 81 1.45 1.01 9.36
CA ALA A 81 1.11 0.64 10.73
C ALA A 81 -0.40 0.70 10.97
N ALA A 82 -1.07 1.76 10.51
CA ALA A 82 -2.52 1.88 10.60
C ALA A 82 -3.23 0.78 9.80
N LEU A 83 -2.74 0.47 8.59
CA LEU A 83 -3.25 -0.62 7.75
C LEU A 83 -3.13 -1.96 8.49
N TYR A 84 -1.94 -2.31 8.97
CA TYR A 84 -1.72 -3.61 9.64
C TYR A 84 -2.52 -3.74 10.93
N ILE A 85 -2.62 -2.68 11.74
CA ILE A 85 -3.51 -2.67 12.92
C ILE A 85 -4.97 -2.85 12.48
N GLY A 86 -5.38 -2.19 11.40
CA GLY A 86 -6.70 -2.31 10.82
C GLY A 86 -7.00 -3.75 10.36
N LEU A 87 -6.10 -4.36 9.58
CA LEU A 87 -6.23 -5.72 9.06
C LEU A 87 -6.20 -6.79 10.18
N ALA A 88 -5.51 -6.51 11.28
CA ALA A 88 -5.49 -7.37 12.46
C ALA A 88 -6.81 -7.34 13.24
N ARG A 89 -7.41 -6.14 13.39
CA ARG A 89 -8.59 -5.90 14.23
C ARG A 89 -9.92 -6.00 13.48
N GLY A 90 -9.92 -5.67 12.20
CA GLY A 90 -11.09 -5.58 11.35
C GLY A 90 -11.10 -6.62 10.22
N ARG A 91 -12.02 -6.41 9.29
CA ARG A 91 -12.20 -7.22 8.09
C ARG A 91 -11.23 -6.80 7.01
N MET A 92 -10.41 -7.72 6.51
CA MET A 92 -9.41 -7.38 5.49
C MET A 92 -10.10 -6.92 4.20
N GLY A 93 -11.25 -7.51 3.89
CA GLY A 93 -12.08 -7.14 2.74
C GLY A 93 -12.67 -5.73 2.78
N ILE A 94 -12.50 -5.00 3.89
CA ILE A 94 -13.00 -3.64 4.08
C ILE A 94 -11.84 -2.68 4.30
N VAL A 95 -10.91 -3.04 5.18
CA VAL A 95 -9.78 -2.20 5.55
C VAL A 95 -8.90 -1.90 4.34
N ALA A 96 -8.56 -2.91 3.53
CA ALA A 96 -7.68 -2.70 2.37
C ALA A 96 -8.33 -1.80 1.29
N PRO A 97 -9.57 -2.06 0.82
CA PRO A 97 -10.22 -1.19 -0.15
C PRO A 97 -10.44 0.25 0.33
N VAL A 98 -10.86 0.45 1.59
CA VAL A 98 -11.06 1.80 2.14
C VAL A 98 -9.73 2.56 2.20
N SER A 99 -8.65 1.92 2.66
CA SER A 99 -7.32 2.55 2.72
C SER A 99 -6.84 2.96 1.34
N ALA A 100 -7.04 2.12 0.33
CA ALA A 100 -6.65 2.39 -1.04
C ALA A 100 -7.42 3.58 -1.63
N VAL A 101 -8.75 3.60 -1.50
CA VAL A 101 -9.57 4.72 -1.98
C VAL A 101 -9.15 6.02 -1.32
N VAL A 102 -9.03 6.06 0.01
CA VAL A 102 -8.62 7.27 0.73
C VAL A 102 -7.20 7.71 0.32
N GLY A 103 -6.27 6.77 0.14
CA GLY A 103 -4.92 7.07 -0.33
C GLY A 103 -4.84 7.61 -1.74
N ALA A 104 -5.80 7.26 -2.61
CA ALA A 104 -5.87 7.78 -3.97
C ALA A 104 -6.52 9.16 -4.06
N VAL A 105 -7.32 9.55 -3.07
CA VAL A 105 -7.97 10.89 -3.04
C VAL A 105 -6.96 12.01 -2.76
N LEU A 106 -5.98 11.78 -1.88
CA LEU A 106 -5.04 12.84 -1.47
C LEU A 106 -4.19 13.37 -2.65
N PRO A 107 -3.57 12.52 -3.49
CA PRO A 107 -2.86 12.97 -4.69
C PRO A 107 -3.76 13.76 -5.65
N ILE A 108 -5.02 13.36 -5.84
CA ILE A 108 -5.97 14.13 -6.67
C ILE A 108 -6.14 15.54 -6.10
N ILE A 109 -6.41 15.68 -4.81
CA ILE A 109 -6.62 17.01 -4.21
C ILE A 109 -5.41 17.92 -4.45
N ILE A 110 -4.19 17.38 -4.32
CA ILE A 110 -2.97 18.15 -4.60
C ILE A 110 -2.83 18.45 -6.09
N GLY A 111 -3.08 17.48 -6.96
CA GLY A 111 -3.10 17.68 -8.41
C GLY A 111 -4.07 18.78 -8.82
N ILE A 112 -5.23 18.89 -8.16
CA ILE A 112 -6.19 19.97 -8.43
C ILE A 112 -5.60 21.35 -8.13
N LEU A 113 -4.86 21.46 -7.02
CA LEU A 113 -4.24 22.70 -6.59
C LEU A 113 -3.05 23.10 -7.47
N MET A 114 -2.34 22.13 -8.05
CA MET A 114 -1.12 22.35 -8.83
C MET A 114 -1.37 22.44 -10.34
N GLU A 115 -2.26 21.59 -10.87
CA GLU A 115 -2.44 21.34 -12.31
C GLU A 115 -3.82 21.79 -12.84
N GLY A 116 -4.80 22.01 -11.96
CA GLY A 116 -6.12 22.53 -12.30
C GLY A 116 -7.27 21.52 -12.19
N VAL A 117 -8.37 21.77 -12.90
CA VAL A 117 -9.62 21.00 -12.70
C VAL A 117 -9.42 19.51 -13.07
N PRO A 118 -9.82 18.56 -12.22
CA PRO A 118 -9.63 17.14 -12.46
C PRO A 118 -10.50 16.68 -13.64
N THR A 119 -10.10 15.58 -14.28
CA THR A 119 -10.86 15.04 -15.41
C THR A 119 -12.24 14.54 -14.97
N THR A 120 -13.20 14.47 -15.89
CA THR A 120 -14.53 13.90 -15.62
C THR A 120 -14.41 12.46 -15.09
N GLY A 121 -13.42 11.70 -15.55
CA GLY A 121 -13.12 10.36 -15.05
C GLY A 121 -12.71 10.37 -13.57
N GLN A 122 -11.78 11.23 -13.19
CA GLN A 122 -11.32 11.38 -11.80
C GLN A 122 -12.44 11.82 -10.86
N LEU A 123 -13.32 12.74 -11.31
CA LEU A 123 -14.49 13.16 -10.54
C LEU A 123 -15.48 12.01 -10.31
N LEU A 124 -15.76 11.22 -11.36
CA LEU A 124 -16.59 10.02 -11.23
C LEU A 124 -15.94 8.98 -10.32
N GLY A 125 -14.62 8.77 -10.44
CA GLY A 125 -13.85 7.90 -9.57
C GLY A 125 -13.94 8.33 -8.10
N LEU A 126 -13.82 9.62 -7.81
CA LEU A 126 -13.98 10.16 -6.46
C LEU A 126 -15.39 9.90 -5.89
N LEU A 127 -16.44 10.15 -6.69
CA LEU A 127 -17.82 9.88 -6.31
C LEU A 127 -18.05 8.39 -6.04
N LEU A 128 -17.55 7.52 -6.93
CA LEU A 128 -17.62 6.06 -6.73
C LEU A 128 -16.83 5.61 -5.52
N GLY A 129 -15.69 6.25 -5.22
CA GLY A 129 -14.89 5.97 -4.02
C GLY A 129 -15.68 6.24 -2.73
N VAL A 130 -16.38 7.39 -2.67
CA VAL A 130 -17.28 7.71 -1.54
C VAL A 130 -18.42 6.69 -1.44
N CYS A 131 -19.04 6.34 -2.56
CA CYS A 131 -20.09 5.31 -2.61
C CYS A 131 -19.57 3.94 -2.14
N ALA A 132 -18.36 3.56 -2.54
CA ALA A 132 -17.73 2.31 -2.15
C ALA A 132 -17.51 2.26 -0.63
N ILE A 133 -16.93 3.32 -0.06
CA ILE A 133 -16.73 3.43 1.40
C ILE A 133 -18.07 3.34 2.13
N TRP A 134 -19.11 4.00 1.61
CA TRP A 134 -20.46 3.91 2.17
C TRP A 134 -21.06 2.51 2.09
N CYS A 135 -20.93 1.80 0.96
CA CYS A 135 -21.39 0.42 0.80
C CYS A 135 -20.64 -0.56 1.72
N LEU A 136 -19.33 -0.34 1.91
CA LEU A 136 -18.48 -1.15 2.79
C LEU A 136 -18.83 -0.92 4.27
N ALA A 137 -19.23 0.30 4.64
CA ALA A 137 -19.68 0.66 5.98
C ALA A 137 -21.14 0.24 6.27
N GLY A 138 -22.04 0.37 5.29
CA GLY A 138 -23.50 0.39 5.44
C GLY A 138 -24.25 -0.95 5.45
N GLY A 139 -23.64 -2.01 6.00
CA GLY A 139 -24.29 -3.34 6.09
C GLY A 139 -25.27 -3.45 7.26
N GLY A 140 -26.54 -3.03 7.12
CA GLY A 140 -27.58 -3.04 8.17
C GLY A 140 -28.01 -4.40 8.73
N GLY A 141 -27.10 -5.12 9.38
CA GLY A 141 -27.32 -6.35 10.15
C GLY A 141 -26.13 -6.63 11.07
N ALA A 142 -26.03 -7.84 11.64
CA ALA A 142 -24.92 -8.28 12.51
C ALA A 142 -23.51 -8.25 11.85
N ALA A 143 -23.42 -7.80 10.60
CA ALA A 143 -22.21 -7.61 9.81
C ALA A 143 -21.93 -6.12 9.46
N SER A 144 -22.60 -5.18 10.13
CA SER A 144 -22.35 -3.74 10.04
C SER A 144 -20.97 -3.40 10.60
N VAL A 145 -20.24 -2.56 9.88
CA VAL A 145 -18.98 -1.99 10.36
C VAL A 145 -19.33 -0.74 11.15
N HIS A 146 -18.86 -0.65 12.39
CA HIS A 146 -19.05 0.59 13.14
C HIS A 146 -18.19 1.69 12.51
N PRO A 147 -18.67 2.95 12.41
CA PRO A 147 -17.87 4.08 11.90
C PRO A 147 -16.51 4.23 12.60
N ARG A 148 -16.41 3.79 13.86
CA ARG A 148 -15.17 3.76 14.65
C ARG A 148 -14.09 2.83 14.07
N GLU A 149 -14.46 1.82 13.28
CA GLU A 149 -13.55 0.88 12.63
C GLU A 149 -12.94 1.46 11.35
N LEU A 150 -13.48 2.57 10.81
CA LEU A 150 -12.95 3.24 9.62
C LEU A 150 -11.75 4.15 9.92
N GLY A 151 -11.51 4.51 11.18
CA GLY A 151 -10.42 5.42 11.56
C GLY A 151 -9.03 4.91 11.16
N LEU A 152 -8.78 3.60 11.31
CA LEU A 152 -7.51 2.98 10.93
C LEU A 152 -7.32 2.92 9.40
N PRO A 153 -8.30 2.44 8.59
CA PRO A 153 -8.23 2.53 7.15
C PRO A 153 -8.06 3.95 6.60
N ILE A 154 -8.75 4.93 7.18
CA ILE A 154 -8.62 6.33 6.77
C ILE A 154 -7.21 6.85 7.07
N LEU A 155 -6.68 6.59 8.28
CA LEU A 155 -5.31 6.96 8.63
C LEU A 155 -4.28 6.26 7.73
N ALA A 156 -4.54 4.98 7.39
CA ALA A 156 -3.72 4.23 6.44
C ALA A 156 -3.68 4.91 5.08
N GLY A 157 -4.86 5.21 4.52
CA GLY A 157 -4.98 5.91 3.24
C GLY A 157 -4.31 7.27 3.25
N VAL A 158 -4.53 8.11 4.28
CA VAL A 158 -3.86 9.43 4.38
C VAL A 158 -2.34 9.27 4.40
N GLY A 159 -1.80 8.31 5.16
CA GLY A 159 -0.37 8.02 5.20
C GLY A 159 0.17 7.57 3.83
N PHE A 160 -0.55 6.69 3.13
CA PHE A 160 -0.18 6.26 1.78
C PHE A 160 -0.31 7.37 0.74
N GLY A 161 -1.32 8.24 0.83
CA GLY A 161 -1.46 9.40 -0.04
C GLY A 161 -0.24 10.31 0.04
N PHE A 162 0.18 10.69 1.26
CA PHE A 162 1.40 11.47 1.46
C PHE A 162 2.65 10.72 0.99
N PHE A 163 2.73 9.40 1.22
CA PHE A 163 3.83 8.58 0.70
C PHE A 163 3.93 8.70 -0.83
N PHE A 164 2.81 8.55 -1.55
CA PHE A 164 2.78 8.66 -3.00
C PHE A 164 3.18 10.05 -3.48
N ILE A 165 2.66 11.11 -2.86
CA ILE A 165 3.03 12.50 -3.20
C ILE A 165 4.54 12.73 -3.04
N PHE A 166 5.13 12.31 -1.92
CA PHE A 166 6.57 12.51 -1.70
C PHE A 166 7.45 11.65 -2.60
N ILE A 167 7.03 10.42 -2.92
CA ILE A 167 7.76 9.56 -3.85
C ILE A 167 7.66 10.07 -5.28
N ASP A 168 6.52 10.62 -5.68
CA ASP A 168 6.31 11.17 -7.01
C ASP A 168 7.33 12.28 -7.34
N GLN A 169 7.66 13.12 -6.35
CA GLN A 169 8.68 14.18 -6.48
C GLN A 169 10.10 13.68 -6.80
N VAL A 170 10.39 12.39 -6.64
CA VAL A 170 11.73 11.82 -6.82
C VAL A 170 11.78 10.68 -7.84
N SER A 171 10.63 10.12 -8.19
CA SER A 171 10.48 8.92 -9.03
C SER A 171 11.05 9.09 -10.43
N GLU A 172 11.08 10.33 -10.96
CA GLU A 172 11.66 10.64 -12.27
C GLU A 172 13.18 10.50 -12.30
N THR A 173 13.85 10.65 -11.15
CA THR A 173 15.32 10.72 -11.07
C THR A 173 15.96 9.44 -10.56
N ALA A 174 15.35 8.78 -9.57
CA ALA A 174 15.85 7.57 -8.95
C ALA A 174 14.70 6.80 -8.31
N ILE A 175 14.81 5.47 -8.28
CA ILE A 175 13.76 4.58 -7.82
C ILE A 175 14.20 3.85 -6.55
N PHE A 176 15.36 3.18 -6.57
CA PHE A 176 15.74 2.27 -5.50
C PHE A 176 16.30 3.02 -4.28
N TRP A 177 17.17 4.01 -4.47
CA TRP A 177 17.74 4.79 -3.37
C TRP A 177 16.71 5.60 -2.56
N PRO A 178 15.74 6.32 -3.16
CA PRO A 178 14.70 7.00 -2.40
C PRO A 178 13.82 6.04 -1.61
N LEU A 179 13.44 4.90 -2.19
CA LEU A 179 12.69 3.85 -1.49
C LEU A 179 13.52 3.20 -0.37
N ALA A 180 14.81 2.92 -0.59
CA ALA A 180 15.71 2.41 0.44
C ALA A 180 15.81 3.41 1.61
N THR A 181 15.92 4.70 1.32
CA THR A 181 15.91 5.76 2.33
C THR A 181 14.58 5.79 3.09
N ALA A 182 13.46 5.63 2.38
CA ALA A 182 12.15 5.48 2.99
C ALA A 182 12.12 4.30 3.98
N ARG A 183 12.68 3.14 3.61
CA ARG A 183 12.78 1.96 4.49
C ARG A 183 13.69 2.22 5.71
N VAL A 184 14.82 2.91 5.54
CA VAL A 184 15.68 3.30 6.67
C VAL A 184 14.91 4.15 7.67
N VAL A 185 14.26 5.23 7.22
CA VAL A 185 13.45 6.10 8.09
C VAL A 185 12.30 5.34 8.75
N SER A 186 11.66 4.44 8.00
CA SER A 186 10.61 3.55 8.51
C SER A 186 11.11 2.72 9.69
N ILE A 187 12.25 2.03 9.52
CA ILE A 187 12.87 1.18 10.55
C ILE A 187 13.26 2.02 11.75
N THR A 188 13.93 3.16 11.55
CA THR A 188 14.34 4.07 12.64
C THR A 188 13.12 4.54 13.44
N MET A 189 12.04 4.96 12.78
CA MET A 189 10.82 5.40 13.44
C MET A 189 10.19 4.27 14.27
N ILE A 190 10.10 3.06 13.71
CA ILE A 190 9.48 1.93 14.43
C ILE A 190 10.35 1.50 15.61
N LEU A 191 11.68 1.45 15.46
CA LEU A 191 12.61 1.14 16.55
C LEU A 191 12.51 2.18 17.67
N ALA A 192 12.47 3.47 17.33
CA ALA A 192 12.26 4.55 18.29
C ALA A 192 10.93 4.37 19.06
N LEU A 193 9.85 4.01 18.36
CA LEU A 193 8.55 3.72 18.99
C LEU A 193 8.60 2.48 19.90
N ILE A 194 9.32 1.42 19.51
CA ILE A 194 9.51 0.22 20.33
C ILE A 194 10.24 0.58 21.64
N VAL A 195 11.33 1.34 21.55
CA VAL A 195 12.12 1.78 22.70
C VAL A 195 11.30 2.70 23.60
N ALA A 196 10.67 3.74 23.03
CA ALA A 196 9.87 4.72 23.77
C ALA A 196 8.68 4.06 24.50
N ARG A 197 8.01 3.08 23.85
CA ARG A 197 6.87 2.36 24.43
C ARG A 197 7.26 1.10 25.20
N ARG A 198 8.57 0.88 25.43
CA ARG A 198 9.14 -0.30 26.10
C ARG A 198 8.51 -1.62 25.63
N GLN A 199 8.30 -1.73 24.33
CA GLN A 199 7.69 -2.91 23.72
C GLN A 199 8.70 -4.05 23.69
N LYS A 200 8.23 -5.27 23.97
CA LYS A 200 9.07 -6.46 23.84
C LYS A 200 9.24 -6.80 22.36
N VAL A 201 10.48 -6.76 21.88
CA VAL A 201 10.84 -7.30 20.58
C VAL A 201 10.78 -8.82 20.70
N GLN A 202 9.95 -9.43 19.87
CA GLN A 202 9.81 -10.88 19.78
C GLN A 202 10.03 -11.23 18.32
N VAL A 203 11.15 -11.92 18.06
CA VAL A 203 11.43 -12.48 16.75
C VAL A 203 10.81 -13.88 16.72
N PRO A 204 9.72 -14.11 15.96
CA PRO A 204 9.17 -15.44 15.85
C PRO A 204 10.15 -16.31 15.06
N TRP A 205 10.64 -17.41 15.62
CA TRP A 205 11.52 -18.36 14.92
C TRP A 205 10.74 -19.48 14.19
N ASN A 206 9.47 -19.24 13.89
CA ASN A 206 8.53 -20.25 13.39
C ASN A 206 7.96 -19.85 12.03
N ARG A 207 6.91 -20.55 11.58
CA ARG A 207 6.18 -20.27 10.32
C ARG A 207 5.74 -18.80 10.17
N GLN A 208 5.57 -18.04 11.26
CA GLN A 208 5.27 -16.61 11.18
C GLN A 208 6.43 -15.80 10.61
N MET A 209 7.68 -16.20 10.83
CA MET A 209 8.85 -15.53 10.23
C MET A 209 8.74 -15.54 8.71
N ILE A 210 8.42 -16.70 8.12
CA ILE A 210 8.26 -16.85 6.68
C ILE A 210 7.17 -15.91 6.16
N ILE A 211 6.03 -15.81 6.86
CA ILE A 211 4.93 -14.91 6.45
C ILE A 211 5.35 -13.44 6.50
N ILE A 212 6.12 -13.03 7.53
CA ILE A 212 6.60 -11.66 7.66
C ILE A 212 7.66 -11.34 6.59
N VAL A 213 8.55 -12.28 6.29
CA VAL A 213 9.52 -12.16 5.19
C VAL A 213 8.78 -12.02 3.87
N LEU A 214 7.79 -12.87 3.60
CA LEU A 214 6.96 -12.77 2.40
C LEU A 214 6.27 -11.40 2.32
N ALA A 215 5.77 -10.85 3.43
CA ALA A 215 5.17 -9.52 3.43
C ALA A 215 6.15 -8.44 2.94
N GLY A 216 7.38 -8.42 3.48
CA GLY A 216 8.42 -7.46 3.07
C GLY A 216 8.93 -7.70 1.64
N THR A 217 9.11 -8.95 1.26
CA THR A 217 9.57 -9.31 -0.09
C THR A 217 8.54 -8.96 -1.15
N PHE A 218 7.27 -9.28 -0.94
CA PHE A 218 6.20 -8.95 -1.89
C PHE A 218 5.91 -7.44 -1.94
N ASP A 219 6.04 -6.72 -0.82
CA ASP A 219 5.99 -5.25 -0.83
C ASP A 219 7.13 -4.66 -1.70
N ALA A 220 8.37 -5.08 -1.48
CA ALA A 220 9.50 -4.59 -2.26
C ALA A 220 9.43 -5.04 -3.74
N ALA A 221 9.03 -6.28 -4.01
CA ALA A 221 8.77 -6.78 -5.35
C ALA A 221 7.68 -5.98 -6.07
N GLY A 222 6.62 -5.59 -5.36
CA GLY A 222 5.57 -4.71 -5.89
C GLY A 222 6.13 -3.36 -6.37
N ASN A 223 6.99 -2.73 -5.56
CA ASN A 223 7.65 -1.48 -5.94
C ASN A 223 8.55 -1.64 -7.18
N ILE A 224 9.30 -2.74 -7.25
CA ILE A 224 10.18 -3.03 -8.39
C ILE A 224 9.37 -3.28 -9.67
N LEU A 225 8.31 -4.08 -9.58
CA LEU A 225 7.43 -4.41 -10.70
C LEU A 225 6.67 -3.17 -11.19
N PHE A 226 6.21 -2.32 -10.28
CA PHE A 226 5.59 -1.04 -10.61
C PHE A 226 6.56 -0.11 -11.34
N ALA A 227 7.79 0.02 -10.82
CA ALA A 227 8.84 0.81 -11.46
C ALA A 227 9.17 0.28 -12.87
N LEU A 228 9.25 -1.04 -13.03
CA LEU A 228 9.51 -1.67 -14.32
C LEU A 228 8.34 -1.45 -15.29
N ALA A 229 7.10 -1.58 -14.82
CA ALA A 229 5.90 -1.29 -15.62
C ALA A 229 5.91 0.15 -16.13
N SER A 230 6.22 1.10 -15.24
CA SER A 230 6.27 2.54 -15.54
C SER A 230 7.39 2.91 -16.53
N ARG A 231 8.47 2.13 -16.60
CA ARG A 231 9.54 2.31 -17.60
C ARG A 231 9.25 1.65 -18.95
N LEU A 232 8.57 0.50 -18.94
CA LEU A 232 8.31 -0.29 -20.15
C LEU A 232 7.06 0.16 -20.93
N GLY A 233 6.11 0.80 -20.26
CA GLY A 233 4.86 1.24 -20.85
C GLY A 233 4.44 2.61 -20.35
N ARG A 234 3.19 2.99 -20.64
CA ARG A 234 2.61 4.23 -20.14
C ARG A 234 2.42 4.14 -18.63
N LEU A 235 2.81 5.21 -17.93
CA LEU A 235 2.67 5.35 -16.48
C LEU A 235 1.20 5.18 -16.07
N ASP A 236 0.28 5.75 -16.84
CA ASP A 236 -1.18 5.64 -16.71
C ASP A 236 -1.67 4.17 -16.60
N ILE A 237 -1.21 3.31 -17.51
CA ILE A 237 -1.59 1.89 -17.54
C ILE A 237 -1.01 1.16 -16.31
N SER A 238 0.23 1.47 -15.97
CA SER A 238 0.96 0.81 -14.89
C SER A 238 0.37 1.14 -13.51
N THR A 239 0.06 2.41 -13.29
CA THR A 239 -0.59 2.92 -12.09
C THR A 239 -2.01 2.38 -11.96
N THR A 240 -2.78 2.36 -13.07
CA THR A 240 -4.14 1.82 -13.09
C THR A 240 -4.17 0.36 -12.70
N LEU A 241 -3.31 -0.47 -13.32
CA LEU A 241 -3.24 -1.90 -13.00
C LEU A 241 -2.78 -2.14 -11.56
N THR A 242 -1.79 -1.39 -11.09
CA THR A 242 -1.25 -1.52 -9.74
C THR A 242 -2.26 -1.11 -8.66
N SER A 243 -3.13 -0.13 -8.95
CA SER A 243 -4.20 0.31 -8.04
C SER A 243 -5.19 -0.79 -7.65
N LEU A 244 -5.24 -1.89 -8.41
CA LEU A 244 -6.07 -3.06 -8.13
C LEU A 244 -5.50 -3.95 -7.01
N TYR A 245 -4.38 -3.59 -6.38
CA TYR A 245 -3.78 -4.36 -5.28
C TYR A 245 -4.75 -4.75 -4.14
N PRO A 246 -5.77 -3.95 -3.74
CA PRO A 246 -6.69 -4.35 -2.68
C PRO A 246 -7.51 -5.57 -3.07
N ALA A 247 -7.74 -5.80 -4.37
CA ALA A 247 -8.40 -7.01 -4.87
C ALA A 247 -7.61 -8.26 -4.49
N GLY A 248 -6.28 -8.22 -4.58
CA GLY A 248 -5.40 -9.31 -4.16
C GLY A 248 -5.53 -9.60 -2.66
N THR A 249 -5.53 -8.55 -1.83
CA THR A 249 -5.71 -8.70 -0.38
C THR A 249 -7.08 -9.29 -0.02
N VAL A 250 -8.16 -8.79 -0.64
CA VAL A 250 -9.52 -9.29 -0.43
C VAL A 250 -9.65 -10.74 -0.90
N PHE A 251 -9.09 -11.07 -2.07
CA PHE A 251 -9.13 -12.41 -2.63
C PHE A 251 -8.42 -13.43 -1.72
N LEU A 252 -7.21 -13.11 -1.24
CA LEU A 252 -6.47 -13.98 -0.32
C LEU A 252 -7.17 -14.10 1.03
N ALA A 253 -7.77 -13.02 1.54
CA ALA A 253 -8.58 -13.06 2.75
C ALA A 253 -9.81 -13.97 2.59
N TRP A 254 -10.51 -13.86 1.47
CA TRP A 254 -11.62 -14.74 1.16
C TRP A 254 -11.19 -16.21 1.02
N LEU A 255 -10.07 -16.49 0.35
CA LEU A 255 -9.61 -17.85 0.09
C LEU A 255 -9.02 -18.53 1.33
N ILE A 256 -8.11 -17.86 2.05
CA ILE A 256 -7.32 -18.44 3.13
C ILE A 256 -8.01 -18.28 4.49
N LEU A 257 -8.53 -17.08 4.79
CA LEU A 257 -9.23 -16.81 6.04
C LEU A 257 -10.72 -17.20 5.99
N ARG A 258 -11.23 -17.56 4.80
CA ARG A 258 -12.67 -17.85 4.57
C ARG A 258 -13.55 -16.71 5.05
N GLU A 259 -13.07 -15.48 4.84
CA GLU A 259 -13.76 -14.27 5.28
C GLU A 259 -15.09 -14.13 4.53
N ARG A 260 -16.20 -14.14 5.28
CA ARG A 260 -17.55 -14.03 4.70
C ARG A 260 -17.97 -12.56 4.63
N LEU A 261 -17.83 -11.98 3.45
CA LEU A 261 -18.36 -10.65 3.15
C LEU A 261 -19.84 -10.73 2.76
N ALA A 262 -20.64 -9.77 3.23
CA ALA A 262 -22.02 -9.64 2.78
C ALA A 262 -22.07 -9.27 1.29
N PRO A 263 -23.13 -9.62 0.54
CA PRO A 263 -23.26 -9.25 -0.88
C PRO A 263 -23.09 -7.74 -1.13
N ARG A 264 -23.55 -6.89 -0.20
CA ARG A 264 -23.34 -5.43 -0.24
C ARG A 264 -21.87 -5.03 -0.10
N GLN A 265 -21.10 -5.75 0.73
CA GLN A 265 -19.66 -5.49 0.89
C GLN A 265 -18.90 -5.91 -0.36
N TRP A 266 -19.27 -7.03 -1.00
CA TRP A 266 -18.72 -7.40 -2.31
C TRP A 266 -19.01 -6.36 -3.38
N PHE A 267 -20.22 -5.82 -3.41
CA PHE A 267 -20.55 -4.68 -4.27
C PHE A 267 -19.67 -3.47 -3.96
N GLY A 268 -19.50 -3.12 -2.68
CA GLY A 268 -18.60 -2.06 -2.25
C GLY A 268 -17.14 -2.27 -2.67
N VAL A 269 -16.62 -3.50 -2.59
CA VAL A 269 -15.28 -3.84 -3.09
C VAL A 269 -15.20 -3.63 -4.61
N ALA A 270 -16.19 -4.11 -5.37
CA ALA A 270 -16.21 -3.93 -6.81
C ALA A 270 -16.26 -2.44 -7.20
N VAL A 271 -17.10 -1.65 -6.53
CA VAL A 271 -17.18 -0.19 -6.74
C VAL A 271 -15.87 0.49 -6.34
N ALA A 272 -15.19 0.05 -5.27
CA ALA A 272 -13.88 0.59 -4.89
C ALA A 272 -12.82 0.35 -5.96
N LEU A 273 -12.78 -0.84 -6.56
CA LEU A 273 -11.82 -1.17 -7.62
C LEU A 273 -12.09 -0.34 -8.89
N VAL A 274 -13.36 -0.17 -9.26
CA VAL A 274 -13.74 0.70 -10.38
C VAL A 274 -13.37 2.16 -10.07
N ALA A 275 -13.60 2.62 -8.85
CA ALA A 275 -13.23 3.97 -8.43
C ALA A 275 -11.72 4.20 -8.56
N LEU A 276 -10.89 3.25 -8.11
CA LEU A 276 -9.43 3.33 -8.21
C LEU A 276 -8.95 3.41 -9.66
N VAL A 277 -9.55 2.61 -10.55
CA VAL A 277 -9.24 2.64 -11.99
C VAL A 277 -9.61 3.99 -12.63
N LEU A 278 -10.67 4.65 -12.17
CA LEU A 278 -11.08 5.97 -12.71
C LEU A 278 -10.32 7.15 -12.08
N ILE A 279 -9.85 6.99 -10.85
CA ILE A 279 -9.06 8.00 -10.12
C ILE A 279 -7.67 8.13 -10.72
N VAL A 280 -7.08 7.00 -11.11
CA VAL A 280 -5.75 6.98 -11.69
C VAL A 280 -5.84 7.45 -13.16
N PRO A 281 -5.03 8.43 -13.57
CA PRO A 281 -5.02 8.97 -14.94
C PRO A 281 -4.52 7.98 -15.99
#